data_AF-A0A944JTM3-F1
#
_entry.id   AF-A0A944JTM3-F1
#
_cell.length_a   1.000
_cell.length_b   1.000
_cell.length_c   1.000
_cell.angle_alpha   90.00
_cell.angle_beta   90.00
_cell.angle_gamma   90.00
#
_symmetry.space_group_name_H-M   'P 1'
#
loop_
_entity.id
_entity.type
_entity.pdbx_description
1 polymer ?
#
loop_
_entity_poly.entity_id
_entity_poly.type
_entity_poly.pdbx_seq_one_letter_code
_entity_poly.pdbx_strand_id
1 'polypeptide(L)'
;MTAPTQTAQGTGQARYTYRLRVSSTALAALDAEWARCRWVWNECVAMSRKVHGLNKGAIEKFTCGPAQLDKLLTGARRSMAWLREGASVPQQQVIRDFAKSRALAAKVSKKIARQRQDTGRKWAKKVVRDHDALAVEDFRPKFLAKSTMARKAADAAIGATKAALIEMGRKHGRTLHLVHPAHTTMDCAQCGARTKHALPLSERTYTCTACGIVSPRDKNSARVMLVRAGLNPASADLVSPATC
;
A
#
# COMPACT_ATOMS: atom_id res chain seq x y z
N MET A 1 -66.95 -5.69 -36.84
CA MET A 1 -66.96 -5.10 -35.49
C MET A 1 -65.61 -5.35 -34.84
N THR A 2 -64.69 -4.40 -34.93
CA THR A 2 -63.47 -4.41 -34.10
C THR A 2 -63.02 -2.97 -33.99
N ALA A 3 -63.30 -2.37 -32.83
CA ALA A 3 -62.84 -1.03 -32.46
C ALA A 3 -61.84 -1.17 -31.29
N PRO A 4 -60.85 -0.27 -31.21
CA PRO A 4 -59.52 -0.58 -30.71
C PRO A 4 -59.36 -0.44 -29.19
N THR A 5 -58.34 -1.13 -28.69
CA THR A 5 -57.79 -1.05 -27.33
C THR A 5 -57.39 0.38 -26.97
N GLN A 6 -58.08 0.98 -25.99
CA GLN A 6 -57.63 2.23 -25.35
C GLN A 6 -56.65 1.90 -24.22
N THR A 7 -55.42 2.39 -24.35
CA THR A 7 -54.40 2.42 -23.30
C THR A 7 -54.74 3.54 -22.32
N ALA A 8 -55.00 3.20 -21.06
CA ALA A 8 -55.24 4.19 -20.01
C ALA A 8 -53.95 5.00 -19.75
N GLN A 9 -53.93 6.25 -20.21
CA GLN A 9 -52.91 7.24 -19.91
C GLN A 9 -53.07 7.76 -18.47
N GLY A 10 -51.96 7.81 -17.72
CA GLY A 10 -51.74 8.86 -16.72
C GLY A 10 -51.92 8.49 -15.25
N THR A 11 -51.14 7.55 -14.71
CA THR A 11 -50.86 7.54 -13.26
C THR A 11 -49.65 8.44 -12.97
N GLY A 12 -49.91 9.70 -12.64
CA GLY A 12 -48.88 10.67 -12.26
C GLY A 12 -48.17 10.24 -10.96
N GLN A 13 -46.85 10.09 -11.00
CA GLN A 13 -46.05 9.73 -9.82
C GLN A 13 -45.67 11.01 -9.05
N ALA A 14 -46.33 11.28 -7.92
CA ALA A 14 -46.00 12.42 -7.07
C ALA A 14 -44.73 12.13 -6.24
N ARG A 15 -43.65 12.88 -6.50
CA ARG A 15 -42.45 12.89 -5.63
C ARG A 15 -42.58 14.01 -4.61
N TYR A 16 -42.88 13.65 -3.37
CA TYR A 16 -42.87 14.58 -2.25
C TYR A 16 -41.42 14.85 -1.83
N THR A 17 -41.03 16.13 -1.82
CA THR A 17 -39.73 16.55 -1.35
C THR A 17 -39.88 17.11 0.06
N TYR A 18 -39.67 16.26 1.07
CA TYR A 18 -39.72 16.67 2.46
C TYR A 18 -38.42 17.39 2.84
N ARG A 19 -38.53 18.59 3.42
CA ARG A 19 -37.40 19.23 4.12
C ARG A 19 -37.55 18.95 5.61
N LEU A 20 -36.70 18.08 6.14
CA LEU A 20 -36.62 17.83 7.58
C LEU A 20 -36.08 19.09 8.26
N ARG A 21 -36.89 19.74 9.10
CA ARG A 21 -36.43 20.79 10.01
C ARG A 21 -36.37 20.22 11.41
N VAL A 22 -35.15 20.16 11.96
CA VAL A 22 -34.91 19.64 13.30
C VAL A 22 -35.01 20.81 14.28
N SER A 23 -35.78 20.67 15.37
CA SER A 23 -35.77 21.66 16.43
C SER A 23 -34.39 21.70 17.11
N SER A 24 -34.05 22.80 17.78
CA SER A 24 -32.80 22.91 18.54
C SER A 24 -32.64 21.78 19.57
N THR A 25 -33.72 21.43 20.27
CA THR A 25 -33.75 20.31 21.22
C THR A 25 -33.49 18.97 20.55
N ALA A 26 -34.13 18.69 19.41
CA ALA A 26 -33.93 17.46 18.68
C ALA A 26 -32.52 17.37 18.07
N LEU A 27 -31.94 18.50 17.64
CA LEU A 27 -30.57 18.57 17.16
C LEU A 27 -29.58 18.23 18.28
N ALA A 28 -29.73 18.84 19.46
CA ALA A 28 -28.90 18.54 20.62
C ALA A 28 -28.98 17.05 21.03
N ALA A 29 -30.17 16.45 20.96
CA ALA A 29 -30.35 15.03 21.23
C ALA A 29 -29.65 14.13 20.20
N LEU A 30 -29.73 14.49 18.91
CA LEU A 30 -29.03 13.79 17.83
C LEU A 30 -27.52 13.90 17.96
N ASP A 31 -26.99 15.07 18.28
CA ASP A 31 -25.56 15.29 18.49
C ASP A 31 -25.02 14.49 19.69
N ALA A 32 -25.79 14.43 20.78
CA ALA A 32 -25.47 13.60 21.92
C ALA A 32 -25.43 12.10 21.56
N GLU A 33 -26.37 11.63 20.74
CA GLU A 33 -26.37 10.24 20.26
C GLU A 33 -25.21 9.96 19.29
N TRP A 34 -24.88 10.93 18.44
CA TRP A 34 -23.72 10.86 17.56
C TRP A 34 -22.40 10.79 18.35
N ALA A 35 -22.27 11.57 19.42
CA ALA A 35 -21.11 11.52 20.30
C ALA A 35 -20.93 10.13 20.92
N ARG A 36 -22.02 9.52 21.40
CA ARG A 36 -22.03 8.14 21.92
C ARG A 36 -21.65 7.12 20.85
N CYS A 37 -22.25 7.20 19.67
CA CYS A 37 -21.94 6.32 18.54
C CYS A 37 -20.47 6.44 18.13
N ARG A 38 -19.93 7.67 18.06
CA ARG A 38 -18.53 7.93 17.77
C ARG A 38 -17.60 7.33 18.81
N TRP A 39 -17.96 7.43 20.09
CA TRP A 39 -17.21 6.81 21.17
C TRP A 39 -17.17 5.28 21.01
N VAL A 40 -18.30 4.63 20.74
CA VAL A 40 -18.37 3.17 20.49
C VAL A 40 -17.50 2.76 19.30
N TRP A 41 -17.52 3.54 18.22
CA TRP A 41 -16.65 3.31 17.06
C TRP A 41 -15.16 3.35 17.44
N ASN A 42 -14.76 4.36 18.23
CA ASN A 42 -13.37 4.51 18.67
C ASN A 42 -12.93 3.32 19.54
N GLU A 43 -13.79 2.82 20.43
CA GLU A 43 -13.50 1.62 21.21
C GLU A 43 -13.34 0.38 20.33
N CYS A 44 -14.17 0.25 19.29
CA CYS A 44 -14.02 -0.82 18.30
C CYS A 44 -12.66 -0.74 17.58
N VAL A 45 -12.25 0.47 17.19
CA VAL A 45 -10.93 0.73 16.59
C VAL A 45 -9.80 0.38 17.56
N ALA A 46 -9.90 0.82 18.81
CA ALA A 46 -8.89 0.58 19.84
C ALA A 46 -8.73 -0.93 20.11
N MET A 47 -9.83 -1.65 20.27
CA MET A 47 -9.81 -3.11 20.45
C MET A 47 -9.22 -3.82 19.22
N SER A 48 -9.62 -3.41 18.02
CA SER A 48 -9.08 -4.00 16.78
C SER A 48 -7.58 -3.75 16.63
N ARG A 49 -7.07 -2.57 17.04
CA ARG A 49 -5.63 -2.27 17.05
C ARG A 49 -4.89 -3.09 18.09
N LYS A 50 -5.45 -3.24 19.29
CA LYS A 50 -4.90 -4.09 20.36
C LYS A 50 -4.77 -5.54 19.90
N VAL A 51 -5.83 -6.11 19.33
CA VAL A 51 -5.82 -7.47 18.78
C VAL A 51 -4.84 -7.61 17.62
N HIS A 52 -4.75 -6.61 16.72
CA HIS A 52 -3.73 -6.62 15.67
C HIS A 52 -2.30 -6.63 16.23
N GLY A 53 -2.04 -5.86 17.28
CA GLY A 53 -0.75 -5.84 17.99
C GLY A 53 -0.43 -7.19 18.65
N LEU A 54 -1.40 -7.79 19.36
CA LEU A 54 -1.24 -9.11 19.99
C LEU A 54 -0.95 -10.20 18.96
N ASN A 55 -1.62 -10.14 17.80
CA ASN A 55 -1.41 -11.11 16.72
C ASN A 55 -0.05 -10.97 16.01
N LYS A 56 0.74 -9.95 16.34
CA LYS A 56 2.05 -9.71 15.73
C LYS A 56 3.09 -10.66 16.35
N GLY A 57 3.16 -11.88 15.82
CA GLY A 57 4.09 -12.92 16.28
C GLY A 57 3.49 -13.93 17.25
N ALA A 58 2.18 -13.86 17.52
CA ALA A 58 1.50 -14.89 18.29
C ALA A 58 1.35 -16.19 17.48
N ILE A 59 1.55 -17.32 18.16
CA ILE A 59 1.32 -18.67 17.63
C ILE A 59 -0.18 -18.89 17.43
N GLU A 60 -0.98 -18.49 18.42
CA GLU A 60 -2.43 -18.51 18.36
C GLU A 60 -2.99 -17.10 18.09
N LYS A 61 -3.97 -16.99 17.19
CA LYS A 61 -4.53 -15.70 16.80
C LYS A 61 -5.77 -15.37 17.62
N PHE A 62 -5.74 -14.19 18.23
CA PHE A 62 -6.92 -13.59 18.83
C PHE A 62 -7.84 -13.02 17.75
N THR A 63 -9.14 -13.20 17.93
CA THR A 63 -10.16 -12.59 17.07
C THR A 63 -10.69 -11.31 17.71
N CYS A 64 -11.32 -10.47 16.90
CA CYS A 64 -12.04 -9.27 17.35
C CYS A 64 -13.41 -9.29 16.68
N GLY A 65 -14.23 -10.29 16.98
CA GLY A 65 -15.54 -10.49 16.33
C GLY A 65 -16.62 -9.52 16.84
N PRO A 66 -17.77 -9.42 16.14
CA PRO A 66 -18.92 -8.63 16.60
C PRO A 66 -19.37 -9.00 18.02
N ALA A 67 -19.43 -10.30 18.36
CA ALA A 67 -19.82 -10.76 19.70
C ALA A 67 -18.91 -10.23 20.82
N GLN A 68 -17.60 -10.12 20.57
CA GLN A 68 -16.67 -9.56 21.54
C GLN A 68 -16.87 -8.05 21.70
N LEU A 69 -17.11 -7.34 20.59
CA LEU A 69 -17.42 -5.92 20.61
C LEU A 69 -18.75 -5.63 21.33
N ASP A 70 -19.77 -6.47 21.13
CA ASP A 70 -21.04 -6.37 21.85
C ASP A 70 -20.87 -6.62 23.35
N LYS A 71 -20.02 -7.58 23.75
CA LYS A 71 -19.68 -7.81 25.16
C LYS A 71 -18.98 -6.59 25.77
N LEU A 72 -18.09 -5.94 25.03
CA LEU A 72 -17.44 -4.69 25.44
C LEU A 72 -18.45 -3.56 25.59
N LEU A 73 -19.35 -3.38 24.61
CA LEU A 73 -20.42 -2.39 24.69
C LEU A 73 -21.32 -2.63 25.90
N THR A 74 -21.68 -3.87 26.17
CA THR A 74 -22.50 -4.24 27.33
C THR A 74 -21.78 -3.89 28.63
N GLY A 75 -20.47 -4.15 28.73
CA GLY A 75 -19.65 -3.72 29.87
C GLY A 75 -19.59 -2.19 30.01
N ALA A 76 -19.34 -1.49 28.91
CA ALA A 76 -19.26 -0.04 28.86
C ALA A 76 -20.58 0.65 29.28
N ARG A 77 -21.73 0.15 28.81
CA ARG A 77 -23.05 0.65 29.22
C ARG A 77 -23.35 0.41 30.70
N ARG A 78 -22.79 -0.65 31.30
CA ARG A 78 -22.91 -0.87 32.76
C ARG A 78 -22.06 0.11 33.56
N SER A 79 -20.85 0.46 33.11
CA SER A 79 -19.97 1.37 33.86
C SER A 79 -20.23 2.85 33.60
N MET A 80 -20.76 3.22 32.43
CA MET A 80 -20.93 4.62 32.00
C MET A 80 -22.40 4.99 31.83
N ALA A 81 -22.93 5.79 32.75
CA ALA A 81 -24.29 6.32 32.68
C ALA A 81 -24.55 7.08 31.37
N TRP A 82 -23.61 7.95 30.97
CA TRP A 82 -23.67 8.71 29.72
C TRP A 82 -23.93 7.83 28.49
N LEU A 83 -23.28 6.67 28.38
CA LEU A 83 -23.49 5.76 27.24
C LEU A 83 -24.81 5.01 27.35
N ARG A 84 -25.23 4.68 28.58
CA ARG A 84 -26.47 3.95 28.90
C ARG A 84 -27.72 4.74 28.58
N GLU A 85 -27.70 6.05 28.83
CA GLU A 85 -28.77 7.01 28.53
C GLU A 85 -29.09 7.07 27.03
N GLY A 86 -28.11 6.77 26.18
CA GLY A 86 -28.32 6.65 24.73
C GLY A 86 -29.00 5.36 24.31
N ALA A 87 -29.63 5.41 23.13
CA ALA A 87 -30.32 4.26 22.55
C ALA A 87 -29.33 3.13 22.24
N SER A 88 -29.67 1.90 22.62
CA SER A 88 -28.81 0.73 22.36
C SER A 88 -28.75 0.35 20.88
N VAL A 89 -29.84 0.57 20.14
CA VAL A 89 -29.99 0.21 18.72
C VAL A 89 -28.91 0.86 17.84
N PRO A 90 -28.72 2.21 17.83
CA PRO A 90 -27.66 2.83 17.03
C PRO A 90 -26.26 2.41 17.49
N GLN A 91 -26.04 2.20 18.79
CA GLN A 91 -24.74 1.75 19.32
C GLN A 91 -24.38 0.33 18.82
N GLN A 92 -25.33 -0.59 18.80
CA GLN A 92 -25.14 -1.93 18.22
C GLN A 92 -25.00 -1.88 16.68
N GLN A 93 -25.69 -0.95 16.03
CA GLN A 93 -25.54 -0.72 14.59
C GLN A 93 -24.12 -0.27 14.24
N VAL A 94 -23.51 0.62 15.03
CA VAL A 94 -22.11 1.06 14.90
C VAL A 94 -21.13 -0.11 14.93
N ILE A 95 -21.32 -1.09 15.82
CA ILE A 95 -20.46 -2.28 15.90
C ILE A 95 -20.56 -3.12 14.62
N ARG A 96 -21.79 -3.32 14.12
CA ARG A 96 -22.02 -4.05 12.87
C ARG A 96 -21.38 -3.35 11.68
N ASP A 97 -21.49 -2.03 11.62
CA ASP A 97 -20.91 -1.24 10.52
C ASP A 97 -19.39 -1.16 10.61
N PHE A 98 -18.82 -1.07 11.81
CA PHE A 98 -17.38 -1.22 12.02
C PHE A 98 -16.86 -2.56 11.49
N ALA A 99 -17.55 -3.67 11.80
CA ALA A 99 -17.16 -4.99 11.33
C ALA A 99 -17.15 -5.08 9.79
N LYS A 100 -18.17 -4.51 9.13
CA LYS A 100 -18.24 -4.40 7.66
C LYS A 100 -17.08 -3.55 7.11
N SER A 101 -16.87 -2.36 7.67
CA SER A 101 -15.80 -1.45 7.22
C SER A 101 -14.42 -2.06 7.38
N ARG A 102 -14.17 -2.78 8.48
CA ARG A 102 -12.91 -3.51 8.69
C ARG A 102 -12.73 -4.63 7.68
N ALA A 103 -13.77 -5.41 7.39
CA ALA A 103 -13.73 -6.47 6.38
C ALA A 103 -13.44 -5.90 4.98
N LEU A 104 -14.07 -4.78 4.63
CA LEU A 104 -13.82 -4.08 3.37
C LEU A 104 -12.37 -3.57 3.29
N ALA A 105 -11.88 -2.92 4.35
CA ALA A 105 -10.49 -2.44 4.42
C ALA A 105 -9.48 -3.59 4.25
N ALA A 106 -9.72 -4.74 4.87
CA ALA A 106 -8.89 -5.93 4.72
C ALA A 106 -8.93 -6.48 3.28
N LYS A 107 -10.12 -6.52 2.65
CA LYS A 107 -10.30 -6.94 1.25
C LYS A 107 -9.53 -6.03 0.29
N VAL A 108 -9.65 -4.72 0.45
CA VAL A 108 -8.94 -3.72 -0.36
C VAL A 108 -7.43 -3.86 -0.17
N SER A 109 -6.95 -3.94 1.07
CA SER A 109 -5.53 -4.13 1.37
C SER A 109 -4.96 -5.39 0.73
N LYS A 110 -5.70 -6.51 0.79
CA LYS A 110 -5.33 -7.78 0.13
C LYS A 110 -5.31 -7.65 -1.40
N LYS A 111 -6.27 -6.93 -1.99
CA LYS A 111 -6.30 -6.65 -3.44
C LYS A 111 -5.08 -5.85 -3.87
N ILE A 112 -4.76 -4.78 -3.15
CA ILE A 112 -3.58 -3.94 -3.41
C ILE A 112 -2.30 -4.75 -3.32
N ALA A 113 -2.14 -5.56 -2.27
CA ALA A 113 -0.97 -6.43 -2.09
C ALA A 113 -0.81 -7.43 -3.25
N ARG A 114 -1.93 -8.05 -3.70
CA ARG A 114 -1.93 -8.97 -4.85
C ARG A 114 -1.58 -8.27 -6.15
N GLN A 115 -2.12 -7.07 -6.41
CA GLN A 115 -1.79 -6.28 -7.59
C GLN A 115 -0.30 -5.92 -7.62
N ARG A 116 0.25 -5.44 -6.50
CA ARG A 116 1.68 -5.15 -6.37
C ARG A 116 2.55 -6.38 -6.65
N GLN A 117 2.17 -7.54 -6.12
CA GLN A 117 2.88 -8.79 -6.37
C GLN A 117 2.79 -9.24 -7.83
N ASP A 118 1.62 -9.13 -8.46
CA ASP A 118 1.43 -9.45 -9.87
C ASP A 118 2.27 -8.55 -10.78
N THR A 119 2.23 -7.23 -10.56
CA THR A 119 3.07 -6.26 -11.28
C THR A 119 4.55 -6.58 -11.12
N GLY A 120 5.02 -6.82 -9.89
CA GLY A 120 6.41 -7.17 -9.61
C GLY A 120 6.85 -8.46 -10.30
N ARG A 121 5.98 -9.50 -10.33
CA ARG A 121 6.26 -10.77 -11.01
C ARG A 121 6.29 -10.64 -12.53
N LYS A 122 5.35 -9.90 -13.12
CA LYS A 122 5.31 -9.64 -14.57
C LYS A 122 6.56 -8.87 -15.02
N TRP A 123 6.93 -7.84 -14.26
CA TRP A 123 8.16 -7.09 -14.49
C TRP A 123 9.40 -7.99 -14.37
N ALA A 124 9.50 -8.76 -13.28
CA ALA A 124 10.62 -9.69 -13.07
C ALA A 124 10.74 -10.70 -14.21
N LYS A 125 9.63 -11.30 -14.64
CA LYS A 125 9.58 -12.24 -15.76
C LYS A 125 10.09 -11.60 -17.06
N LYS A 126 9.67 -10.36 -17.36
CA LYS A 126 10.14 -9.62 -18.53
C LYS A 126 11.66 -9.43 -18.47
N VAL A 127 12.17 -8.93 -17.36
CA VAL A 127 13.61 -8.65 -17.16
C VAL A 127 14.47 -9.91 -17.33
N VAL A 128 14.09 -11.03 -16.71
CA VAL A 128 14.88 -12.28 -16.81
C VAL A 128 14.76 -12.98 -18.17
N ARG A 129 13.74 -12.64 -18.96
CA ARG A 129 13.63 -13.14 -20.33
C ARG A 129 14.57 -12.38 -21.26
N ASP A 130 14.62 -11.06 -21.09
CA ASP A 130 15.34 -10.15 -21.98
C ASP A 130 16.85 -10.04 -21.63
N HIS A 131 17.30 -10.58 -20.48
CA HIS A 131 18.70 -10.53 -20.03
C HIS A 131 19.19 -11.85 -19.42
N ASP A 132 20.42 -12.24 -19.75
CA ASP A 132 21.05 -13.48 -19.24
C ASP A 132 21.69 -13.31 -17.86
N ALA A 133 22.23 -12.12 -17.58
CA ALA A 133 22.86 -11.77 -16.31
C ALA A 133 22.34 -10.42 -15.78
N LEU A 134 22.17 -10.33 -14.46
CA LEU A 134 21.55 -9.19 -13.78
C LEU A 134 22.38 -8.79 -12.55
N ALA A 135 22.58 -7.49 -12.34
CA ALA A 135 23.14 -6.94 -11.10
C ALA A 135 22.05 -6.17 -10.35
N VAL A 136 21.84 -6.51 -9.07
CA VAL A 136 20.76 -5.91 -8.25
C VAL A 136 21.31 -5.55 -6.87
N GLU A 137 20.92 -4.39 -6.34
CA GLU A 137 21.38 -3.96 -5.02
C GLU A 137 20.86 -4.87 -3.91
N ASP A 138 21.77 -5.25 -3.00
CA ASP A 138 21.45 -6.00 -1.81
C ASP A 138 20.97 -5.13 -0.63
N PHE A 139 20.03 -4.23 -0.90
CA PHE A 139 19.49 -3.40 0.17
C PHE A 139 18.45 -4.18 1.00
N ARG A 140 18.48 -3.97 2.32
CA ARG A 140 17.50 -4.52 3.27
C ARG A 140 16.33 -3.53 3.40
N PRO A 141 15.07 -3.88 3.09
CA PRO A 141 13.96 -2.92 3.11
C PRO A 141 13.67 -2.27 4.47
N LYS A 142 14.23 -2.79 5.57
CA LYS A 142 14.00 -2.29 6.94
C LYS A 142 14.39 -0.81 7.12
N PHE A 143 15.43 -0.31 6.45
CA PHE A 143 15.77 1.11 6.56
C PHE A 143 14.78 2.00 5.80
N LEU A 144 14.27 1.54 4.65
CA LEU A 144 13.26 2.28 3.88
C LEU A 144 11.99 2.50 4.72
N ALA A 145 11.58 1.49 5.49
CA ALA A 145 10.43 1.58 6.37
C ALA A 145 10.57 2.62 7.50
N LYS A 146 11.79 3.06 7.82
CA LYS A 146 12.09 4.09 8.84
C LYS A 146 12.38 5.47 8.24
N SER A 147 12.37 5.60 6.91
CA SER A 147 12.69 6.84 6.21
C SER A 147 11.44 7.63 5.84
N THR A 148 11.62 8.90 5.43
CA THR A 148 10.55 9.72 4.83
C THR A 148 9.98 9.11 3.53
N MET A 149 10.70 8.14 2.93
CA MET A 149 10.31 7.41 1.73
C MET A 149 9.55 6.12 2.02
N ALA A 150 9.27 5.78 3.29
CA ALA A 150 8.63 4.52 3.68
C ALA A 150 7.33 4.23 2.90
N ARG A 151 6.47 5.25 2.76
CA ARG A 151 5.22 5.12 2.00
C ARG A 151 5.47 4.83 0.53
N LYS A 152 6.33 5.63 -0.13
CA LYS A 152 6.67 5.44 -1.55
C LYS A 152 7.32 4.09 -1.83
N ALA A 153 8.23 3.66 -0.96
CA ALA A 153 8.91 2.37 -1.08
C ALA A 153 7.95 1.18 -0.88
N ALA A 154 7.02 1.30 0.08
CA ALA A 154 5.96 0.32 0.29
C ALA A 154 4.97 0.29 -0.89
N ASP A 155 4.65 1.46 -1.45
CA ASP A 155 3.76 1.59 -2.60
C ASP A 155 4.36 0.99 -3.87
N ALA A 156 5.65 1.22 -4.10
CA ALA A 156 6.40 0.61 -5.20
C ALA A 156 6.73 -0.89 -4.96
N ALA A 157 6.39 -1.43 -3.80
CA ALA A 157 6.58 -2.85 -3.44
C ALA A 157 8.01 -3.37 -3.67
N ILE A 158 9.01 -2.49 -3.52
CA ILE A 158 10.40 -2.70 -3.94
C ILE A 158 10.99 -4.03 -3.44
N GLY A 159 10.77 -4.38 -2.17
CA GLY A 159 11.24 -5.64 -1.60
C GLY A 159 10.58 -6.89 -2.20
N ALA A 160 9.27 -6.83 -2.47
CA ALA A 160 8.54 -7.92 -3.10
C ALA A 160 8.96 -8.11 -4.57
N THR A 161 9.20 -7.01 -5.28
CA THR A 161 9.71 -7.03 -6.66
C THR A 161 11.11 -7.63 -6.74
N LYS A 162 12.03 -7.26 -5.83
CA LYS A 162 13.35 -7.90 -5.73
C LYS A 162 13.26 -9.40 -5.47
N ALA A 163 12.42 -9.81 -4.52
CA ALA A 163 12.22 -11.24 -4.22
C ALA A 163 11.68 -11.99 -5.45
N ALA A 164 10.72 -11.40 -6.18
CA ALA A 164 10.21 -11.97 -7.42
C ALA A 164 11.30 -12.07 -8.51
N LEU A 165 12.20 -11.09 -8.61
CA LEU A 165 13.32 -11.11 -9.56
C LEU A 165 14.32 -12.22 -9.25
N ILE A 166 14.68 -12.40 -7.98
CA ILE A 166 15.54 -13.51 -7.53
C ILE A 166 14.89 -14.86 -7.83
N GLU A 167 13.61 -15.00 -7.51
CA GLU A 167 12.85 -16.22 -7.78
C GLU A 167 12.78 -16.52 -9.29
N MET A 168 12.49 -15.52 -10.11
CA MET A 168 12.37 -15.67 -11.57
C MET A 168 13.73 -15.93 -12.23
N GLY A 169 14.80 -15.30 -11.75
CA GLY A 169 16.16 -15.53 -12.24
C GLY A 169 16.57 -16.99 -12.02
N ARG A 170 16.36 -17.50 -10.81
CA ARG A 170 16.57 -18.93 -10.51
C ARG A 170 15.73 -19.85 -11.40
N LYS A 171 14.45 -19.52 -11.63
CA LYS A 171 13.54 -20.34 -12.45
C LYS A 171 13.93 -20.40 -13.93
N HIS A 172 14.50 -19.33 -14.47
CA HIS A 172 14.89 -19.23 -15.88
C HIS A 172 16.40 -19.47 -16.10
N GLY A 173 17.13 -19.92 -15.08
CA GLY A 173 18.57 -20.17 -15.18
C GLY A 173 19.40 -18.92 -15.46
N ARG A 174 18.95 -17.74 -14.99
CA ARG A 174 19.67 -16.47 -15.17
C ARG A 174 20.58 -16.19 -13.98
N THR A 175 21.75 -15.60 -14.26
CA THR A 175 22.71 -15.24 -13.21
C THR A 175 22.30 -13.92 -12.58
N LEU A 176 22.09 -13.91 -11.26
CA LEU A 176 21.73 -12.69 -10.53
C LEU A 176 22.77 -12.39 -9.46
N HIS A 177 23.52 -11.30 -9.66
CA HIS A 177 24.54 -10.81 -8.74
C HIS A 177 23.92 -9.81 -7.77
N LEU A 178 23.94 -10.15 -6.48
CA LEU A 178 23.55 -9.25 -5.41
C LEU A 178 24.75 -8.36 -5.05
N VAL A 179 24.63 -7.06 -5.32
CA VAL A 179 25.71 -6.08 -5.14
C VAL A 179 25.49 -5.31 -3.84
N HIS A 180 26.53 -5.19 -3.01
CA HIS A 180 26.43 -4.40 -1.79
C HIS A 180 26.06 -2.93 -2.10
N PRO A 181 25.00 -2.37 -1.48
CA PRO A 181 24.43 -1.07 -1.87
C PRO A 181 25.28 0.14 -1.42
N ALA A 182 26.30 -0.06 -0.59
CA ALA A 182 27.09 1.06 -0.09
C ALA A 182 27.82 1.77 -1.24
N HIS A 183 27.70 3.10 -1.26
CA HIS A 183 28.39 4.01 -2.18
C HIS A 183 28.11 3.81 -3.67
N THR A 184 27.11 3.02 -4.06
CA THR A 184 26.74 2.81 -5.48
C THR A 184 26.40 4.13 -6.19
N THR A 185 25.77 5.07 -5.49
CA THR A 185 25.41 6.40 -6.00
C THR A 185 26.52 7.44 -5.92
N MET A 186 27.66 7.13 -5.27
CA MET A 186 28.78 8.06 -5.05
C MET A 186 30.04 7.68 -5.82
N ASP A 187 30.22 6.41 -6.13
CA ASP A 187 31.37 5.90 -6.88
C ASP A 187 31.20 6.19 -8.37
N CYS A 188 32.29 6.51 -9.06
CA CYS A 188 32.30 6.70 -10.50
C CYS A 188 32.39 5.35 -11.21
N ALA A 189 31.45 5.06 -12.11
CA ALA A 189 31.52 3.84 -12.90
C ALA A 189 32.69 3.80 -13.90
N GLN A 190 33.28 4.96 -14.24
CA GLN A 190 34.35 5.06 -15.23
C GLN A 190 35.75 4.88 -14.63
N CYS A 191 36.04 5.56 -13.52
CA CYS A 191 37.38 5.57 -12.92
C CYS A 191 37.43 5.02 -11.49
N GLY A 192 36.30 4.60 -10.92
CA GLY A 192 36.21 4.08 -9.56
C GLY A 192 36.35 5.13 -8.45
N ALA A 193 36.62 6.39 -8.78
CA ALA A 193 36.76 7.46 -7.78
C ALA A 193 35.46 7.68 -7.00
N ARG A 194 35.58 7.87 -5.69
CA ARG A 194 34.45 8.11 -4.79
C ARG A 194 34.26 9.59 -4.53
N THR A 195 33.01 10.04 -4.60
CA THR A 195 32.62 11.40 -4.21
C THR A 195 32.85 11.60 -2.70
N LYS A 196 33.44 12.75 -2.31
CA LYS A 196 33.79 13.04 -0.91
C LYS A 196 32.58 13.19 0.02
N HIS A 197 31.43 13.61 -0.52
CA HIS A 197 30.21 13.83 0.23
C HIS A 197 29.04 13.05 -0.38
N ALA A 198 28.07 12.70 0.46
CA ALA A 198 26.84 12.08 0.00
C ALA A 198 26.02 13.06 -0.84
N LEU A 199 25.66 12.64 -2.04
CA LEU A 199 24.85 13.45 -2.95
C LEU A 199 23.38 13.51 -2.46
N PRO A 200 22.77 14.70 -2.35
CA PRO A 200 21.38 14.83 -1.93
C PRO A 200 20.43 14.20 -2.96
N LEU A 201 19.25 13.73 -2.51
CA LEU A 201 18.28 13.04 -3.37
C LEU A 201 17.82 13.88 -4.58
N SER A 202 17.81 15.21 -4.43
CA SER A 202 17.47 16.19 -5.48
C SER A 202 18.50 16.25 -6.61
N GLU A 203 19.75 15.86 -6.36
CA GLU A 203 20.81 15.89 -7.36
C GLU A 203 20.69 14.68 -8.29
N ARG A 204 20.17 14.92 -9.50
CA ARG A 204 19.91 13.86 -10.50
C ARG A 204 21.03 13.68 -11.52
N THR A 205 21.98 14.60 -11.57
CA THR A 205 23.16 14.55 -12.44
C THR A 205 24.38 14.23 -11.58
N TYR A 206 25.12 13.21 -11.96
CA TYR A 206 26.39 12.84 -11.36
C TYR A 206 27.53 13.40 -12.22
N THR A 207 28.44 14.14 -11.58
CA THR A 207 29.67 14.65 -12.20
C THR A 207 30.87 14.16 -11.40
N CYS A 208 31.75 13.40 -12.04
CA CYS A 208 32.96 12.92 -11.37
C CYS A 208 34.02 14.02 -11.32
N THR A 209 34.52 14.34 -10.12
CA THR A 209 35.59 15.32 -9.94
C THR A 209 36.98 14.80 -10.34
N ALA A 210 37.14 13.48 -10.52
CA ALA A 210 38.42 12.87 -10.88
C ALA A 210 38.61 12.71 -12.40
N CYS A 211 37.58 12.24 -13.12
CA CYS A 211 37.67 12.01 -14.57
C CYS A 211 36.74 12.88 -15.42
N GLY A 212 35.94 13.76 -14.80
CA GLY A 212 35.07 14.70 -15.51
C GLY A 212 33.81 14.09 -16.15
N ILE A 213 33.56 12.78 -16.02
CA ILE A 213 32.38 12.17 -16.63
C ILE A 213 31.09 12.75 -16.03
N VAL A 214 30.15 13.08 -16.90
CA VAL A 214 28.81 13.56 -16.54
C VAL A 214 27.78 12.54 -17.01
N SER A 215 26.89 12.13 -16.10
CA SER A 215 25.78 11.23 -16.45
C SER A 215 24.62 11.36 -15.47
N PRO A 216 23.41 10.90 -15.81
CA PRO A 216 22.35 10.77 -14.81
C PRO A 216 22.81 9.88 -13.66
N ARG A 217 22.57 10.30 -12.41
CA ARG A 217 23.02 9.61 -11.20
C ARG A 217 22.59 8.14 -11.17
N ASP A 218 21.35 7.86 -11.57
CA ASP A 218 20.81 6.50 -11.58
C ASP A 218 21.48 5.62 -12.65
N LYS A 219 21.90 6.21 -13.78
CA LYS A 219 22.68 5.50 -14.83
C LYS A 219 24.09 5.21 -14.36
N ASN A 220 24.75 6.18 -13.71
CA ASN A 220 26.06 5.94 -13.09
C ASN A 220 25.98 4.82 -12.05
N SER A 221 25.00 4.89 -11.14
CA SER A 221 24.78 3.87 -10.11
C SER A 221 24.54 2.48 -10.71
N ALA A 222 23.74 2.38 -11.77
CA ALA A 222 23.52 1.11 -12.48
C ALA A 222 24.82 0.57 -13.10
N ARG A 223 25.65 1.43 -13.71
CA ARG A 223 26.96 1.01 -14.24
C ARG A 223 27.93 0.61 -13.14
N VAL A 224 27.98 1.31 -12.01
CA VAL A 224 28.78 0.90 -10.84
C VAL A 224 28.40 -0.50 -10.40
N MET A 225 27.11 -0.82 -10.36
CA MET A 225 26.64 -2.16 -9.99
C MET A 225 27.08 -3.22 -10.99
N LEU A 226 27.00 -2.94 -12.29
CA LEU A 226 27.49 -3.85 -13.33
C LEU A 226 29.00 -4.13 -13.19
N VAL A 227 29.80 -3.07 -12.98
CA VAL A 227 31.25 -3.18 -12.76
C VAL A 227 31.55 -4.03 -11.52
N ARG A 228 30.87 -3.78 -10.40
CA ARG A 228 31.04 -4.57 -9.15
C ARG A 228 30.59 -6.02 -9.28
N ALA A 229 29.62 -6.29 -10.16
CA ALA A 229 29.17 -7.64 -10.46
C ALA A 229 30.11 -8.38 -11.44
N GLY A 230 31.13 -7.71 -11.98
CA GLY A 230 31.98 -8.26 -13.05
C GLY A 230 31.29 -8.33 -14.41
N LEU A 231 30.09 -7.75 -14.54
CA LEU A 231 29.33 -7.67 -15.78
C LEU A 231 29.73 -6.38 -16.52
N ASN A 232 31.01 -6.25 -16.87
CA ASN A 232 31.45 -5.08 -17.63
C ASN A 232 31.00 -5.25 -19.08
N PRO A 233 30.12 -4.38 -19.62
CA PRO A 233 29.95 -4.34 -21.06
C PRO A 233 31.27 -3.83 -21.63
N ALA A 234 32.14 -4.74 -22.07
CA ALA A 234 33.05 -4.41 -23.16
C ALA A 234 32.17 -3.78 -24.26
N SER A 235 32.62 -2.69 -24.85
CA SER A 235 31.92 -1.86 -25.84
C SER A 235 31.41 -2.68 -27.03
N ALA A 236 30.35 -3.44 -26.82
CA ALA A 236 29.56 -4.13 -27.82
C ALA A 236 28.29 -3.30 -27.95
N ASP A 237 28.16 -2.72 -29.13
CA ASP A 237 27.17 -1.74 -29.51
C ASP A 237 25.77 -2.10 -29.05
N LEU A 238 25.05 -1.07 -28.57
CA LEU A 238 23.62 -1.10 -28.30
C LEU A 238 22.82 -1.19 -29.62
N VAL A 239 23.17 -2.13 -30.51
CA VAL A 239 22.28 -2.51 -31.61
C VAL A 239 21.19 -3.36 -31.01
N SER A 240 20.09 -2.71 -30.64
CA SER A 240 18.81 -3.38 -30.49
C SER A 240 18.57 -4.13 -31.81
N PRO A 241 18.42 -5.48 -31.81
CA PRO A 241 18.05 -6.17 -33.04
C PRO A 241 16.69 -5.60 -33.45
N ALA A 242 16.64 -5.03 -34.66
CA ALA A 242 15.40 -4.56 -35.23
C ALA A 242 14.39 -5.71 -35.22
N THR A 243 13.19 -5.44 -34.72
CA THR A 243 12.05 -6.35 -34.82
C THR A 243 11.78 -6.64 -36.29
N CYS A 244 12.00 -7.89 -36.71
CA CYS A 244 11.36 -8.48 -37.89
C CYS A 244 9.94 -8.93 -37.56
#